data_AF-A0A1T4VUR4-F1
#
_entry.id   AF-A0A1T4VUR4-F1
#
_cell.length_a   1.000
_cell.length_b   1.000
_cell.length_c   1.000
_cell.angle_alpha   90.00
_cell.angle_beta   90.00
_cell.angle_gamma   90.00
#
_symmetry.space_group_name_H-M   'P 1'
#
loop_
_entity.id
_entity.type
_entity.pdbx_description
1 polymer ?
#
loop_
_entity_poly.entity_id
_entity_poly.type
_entity_poly.pdbx_seq_one_letter_code
_entity_poly.pdbx_strand_id
1 'polypeptide(L)' 'MKVTIKVNDKGEHYFEIPDEYLKELEWKDGDKVIWTKNKDGSFSLTKSGNTE' A
#
# COMPACT_ATOMS: atom_id res chain seq x y z
N MET A 1 6.76 -11.34 -0.91
CA MET A 1 6.43 -11.09 0.51
C MET A 1 5.01 -11.55 0.80
N LYS A 2 4.71 -11.99 2.03
CA LYS A 2 3.33 -12.23 2.51
C LYS A 2 3.11 -11.36 3.75
N VAL A 3 2.01 -10.61 3.76
CA VAL A 3 1.57 -9.82 4.92
C VAL A 3 0.19 -10.30 5.35
N THR A 4 -0.08 -10.23 6.65
CA THR A 4 -1.37 -10.62 7.21
C THR A 4 -2.33 -9.44 7.14
N ILE A 5 -3.53 -9.67 6.62
CA ILE A 5 -4.62 -8.70 6.69
C ILE A 5 -5.16 -8.66 8.11
N LYS A 6 -5.22 -7.47 8.69
CA LYS A 6 -5.81 -7.18 9.99
C LYS A 6 -7.17 -6.51 9.80
N VAL A 7 -8.00 -6.53 10.83
CA VAL A 7 -9.29 -5.86 10.88
C VAL A 7 -9.24 -4.85 12.02
N ASN A 8 -9.64 -3.60 11.76
CA ASN A 8 -9.71 -2.57 12.81
C ASN A 8 -11.04 -2.66 13.58
N ASP A 9 -11.19 -1.85 14.64
CA ASP A 9 -12.40 -1.84 15.48
C ASP A 9 -13.67 -1.42 14.72
N LYS A 10 -13.54 -0.87 13.50
CA LYS A 10 -14.64 -0.50 12.60
C LYS A 10 -14.99 -1.61 11.59
N GLY A 11 -14.30 -2.74 11.62
CA GLY A 11 -14.49 -3.84 10.66
C GLY A 11 -13.77 -3.63 9.32
N GLU A 12 -12.94 -2.59 9.18
CA GLU A 12 -12.21 -2.32 7.95
C GLU A 12 -10.94 -3.17 7.90
N HIS A 13 -10.69 -3.74 6.72
CA HIS A 13 -9.52 -4.57 6.48
C HIS A 13 -8.34 -3.69 6.07
N TYR A 14 -7.20 -3.90 6.71
CA TYR A 14 -5.96 -3.19 6.41
C TYR A 14 -4.75 -4.12 6.54
N PHE A 15 -3.63 -3.70 6.00
CA PHE A 15 -2.34 -4.31 6.24
C PHE A 15 -1.30 -3.22 6.43
N GLU A 16 -0.23 -3.56 7.14
CA GLU A 16 0.91 -2.69 7.34
C GLU A 16 1.95 -3.00 6.26
N ILE A 17 2.49 -1.95 5.66
CA ILE A 17 3.63 -2.08 4.75
C ILE A 17 4.89 -2.14 5.62
N PRO A 18 5.69 -3.20 5.52
CA PRO A 18 6.89 -3.33 6.34
C PRO A 18 7.93 -2.25 6.04
N ASP A 19 8.68 -1.88 7.08
CA ASP A 19 9.64 -0.76 7.08
C ASP A 19 10.69 -0.84 5.96
N GLU A 20 11.11 -2.04 5.57
CA GLU A 20 12.08 -2.24 4.49
C GLU A 20 11.56 -1.69 3.15
N TYR A 21 10.28 -1.91 2.85
CA TYR A 21 9.64 -1.43 1.62
C TYR A 21 9.27 0.04 1.71
N LEU A 22 8.88 0.53 2.90
CA LEU A 22 8.65 1.97 3.10
C LEU A 22 9.95 2.75 2.82
N LYS A 23 11.10 2.25 3.26
CA LYS A 23 12.41 2.85 2.98
C LYS A 23 12.81 2.75 1.51
N GLU A 24 12.67 1.57 0.90
CA GLU A 24 13.03 1.36 -0.51
C GLU A 24 12.19 2.21 -1.47
N LEU A 25 10.88 2.36 -1.17
CA LEU A 25 9.96 3.16 -1.97
C LEU A 25 9.95 4.64 -1.58
N GLU A 26 10.70 5.01 -0.53
CA GLU A 26 10.70 6.35 0.08
C GLU A 26 9.30 6.82 0.48
N TRP A 27 8.46 5.91 0.99
CA TRP A 27 7.13 6.23 1.51
C TRP A 27 7.22 6.64 2.96
N LYS A 28 6.49 7.70 3.30
CA LYS A 28 6.34 8.21 4.67
C LYS A 28 4.88 8.48 4.99
N ASP A 29 4.57 8.57 6.27
CA ASP A 29 3.24 8.92 6.72
C ASP A 29 2.76 10.24 6.10
N GLY A 30 1.53 10.22 5.60
CA GLY A 30 0.92 11.33 4.88
C GLY A 30 1.17 11.34 3.37
N ASP A 31 2.04 10.47 2.83
CA ASP A 31 2.14 10.29 1.38
C ASP A 31 0.83 9.73 0.82
N LYS A 32 0.40 10.30 -0.32
CA LYS A 32 -0.78 9.81 -1.03
C LYS A 32 -0.39 8.64 -1.92
N VAL A 33 -1.20 7.59 -1.93
CA VAL A 33 -1.02 6.43 -2.80
C VAL A 33 -2.24 6.26 -3.71
N ILE A 34 -1.98 5.83 -4.94
CA ILE A 34 -2.98 5.55 -5.96
C ILE A 34 -3.13 4.03 -6.04
N TRP A 35 -4.36 3.56 -5.85
CA TRP A 35 -4.73 2.17 -6.05
C TRP A 35 -5.18 1.95 -7.48
N THR A 36 -4.51 1.02 -8.18
CA THR A 36 -4.88 0.61 -9.54
C THR A 36 -5.25 -0.87 -9.54
N LYS A 37 -6.44 -1.20 -10.04
CA LYS A 37 -6.89 -2.57 -10.22
C LYS A 37 -6.37 -3.11 -11.55
N ASN A 38 -5.65 -4.23 -11.51
CA ASN A 38 -5.10 -4.88 -12.70
C ASN A 38 -6.11 -5.90 -13.28
N LYS A 39 -5.91 -6.28 -14.54
CA LYS A 39 -6.81 -7.20 -15.26
C LYS A 39 -6.79 -8.63 -14.71
N ASP A 40 -5.71 -9.01 -14.05
CA ASP A 40 -5.52 -10.33 -13.43
C ASP A 40 -6.13 -10.46 -12.03
N GLY A 41 -6.81 -9.41 -11.55
CA GLY A 41 -7.41 -9.36 -10.21
C GLY A 41 -6.44 -8.90 -9.11
N SER A 42 -5.18 -8.60 -9.44
CA SER A 42 -4.25 -7.97 -8.51
C SER A 42 -4.47 -6.45 -8.41
N PHE A 43 -3.82 -5.83 -7.43
CA PHE A 43 -3.81 -4.38 -7.24
C PHE A 43 -2.37 -3.88 -7.19
N SER A 44 -2.13 -2.74 -7.85
CA SER A 44 -0.89 -1.99 -7.76
C SER A 44 -1.11 -0.76 -6.89
N LEU A 45 -0.17 -0.47 -5.97
CA LEU A 45 -0.12 0.79 -5.25
C LEU A 45 1.06 1.61 -5.77
N THR A 46 0.81 2.87 -6.11
CA THR A 46 1.84 3.80 -6.61
C THR A 46 1.79 5.09 -5.81
N LYS A 47 2.95 5.67 -5.48
CA LYS A 47 3.02 6.98 -4.81
C LYS A 47 2.50 8.07 -5.73
N SER A 48 1.52 8.84 -5.26
CA SER A 48 0.98 10.01 -5.96
C SER A 48 2.06 11.10 -6.00
N GLY A 49 2.45 11.50 -7.21
CA GLY A 49 3.57 12.42 -7.46
C GLY A 49 4.83 11.75 -7.98
N ASN A 50 4.91 10.41 -7.98
CA ASN A 50 5.95 9.67 -8.70
C ASN A 50 5.49 9.39 -10.14
N THR A 51 5.17 10.47 -10.87
CA THR A 51 5.08 10.47 -12.32
C THR A 51 6.39 11.07 -12.83
N GLU A 52 7.38 10.23 -13.04
CA GLU A 52 8.45 10.48 -14.01
C GLU A 52 8.05 9.88 -15.36
#